data_AF-A0A2K6P9F4-F1
#
_entry.id   AF-A0A2K6P9F4-F1
#
_cell.length_a   1.000
_cell.length_b   1.000
_cell.length_c   1.000
_cell.angle_alpha   90.00
_cell.angle_beta   90.00
_cell.angle_gamma   90.00
#
_symmetry.space_group_name_H-M   'P 1'
#
loop_
_entity.id
_entity.type
_entity.pdbx_description
1 polymer ?
#
loop_
_entity_poly.entity_id
_entity_poly.type
_entity_poly.pdbx_seq_one_letter_code
_entity_poly.pdbx_strand_id
1 'polypeptide(L)' 'MAGASGLGTGPGAAGGDGDDSLYPIAVLIDKLRNEDVQLRLNSIKKLSTIALALGVERTRSELLDCCS' A
#
# COMPACT_ATOMS: atom_id res chain seq x y z
N MET A 1 38.29 30.62 10.45
CA MET A 1 36.92 31.17 10.57
C MET A 1 36.03 30.40 9.60
N ALA A 2 34.94 29.81 10.13
CA ALA A 2 33.75 29.20 9.48
C ALA A 2 33.93 28.48 8.12
N GLY A 3 33.65 27.18 7.93
CA GLY A 3 32.63 26.34 8.56
C GLY A 3 31.31 26.46 7.80
N ALA A 4 31.01 25.51 6.91
CA ALA A 4 29.65 25.17 6.48
C ALA A 4 29.66 23.83 5.73
N SER A 5 29.70 22.74 6.50
CA SER A 5 29.12 21.48 6.09
C SER A 5 27.61 21.67 5.88
N GLY A 6 27.08 21.14 4.79
CA GLY A 6 25.66 21.16 4.47
C GLY A 6 25.25 19.92 3.69
N LEU A 7 25.63 18.74 4.20
CA LEU A 7 24.98 17.48 3.85
C LEU A 7 23.60 17.51 4.53
N GLY A 8 22.53 17.59 3.76
CA GLY A 8 21.21 17.60 4.37
C GLY A 8 20.09 17.77 3.35
N THR A 9 19.72 16.68 2.70
CA THR A 9 18.32 16.24 2.56
C THR A 9 18.39 14.81 2.03
N GLY A 10 18.58 13.86 2.95
CA GLY A 10 18.10 12.50 2.70
C GLY A 10 16.57 12.54 2.58
N PRO A 11 15.93 11.64 1.82
CA PRO A 11 14.48 11.58 1.77
C PRO A 11 13.98 11.21 3.17
N GLY A 12 13.50 12.23 3.89
CA GLY A 12 12.91 12.09 5.20
C GLY A 12 11.65 11.25 5.11
N ALA A 13 11.71 10.09 5.77
CA ALA A 13 10.62 9.20 6.10
C ALA A 13 9.26 9.90 6.24
N ALA A 14 8.33 9.54 5.35
CA ALA A 14 6.89 9.57 5.62
C ALA A 14 6.41 8.12 5.83
N GLY A 15 7.07 7.41 6.76
CA GLY A 15 6.59 6.13 7.28
C GLY A 15 6.02 6.38 8.66
N GLY A 16 4.72 6.13 8.85
CA GLY A 16 4.09 6.26 10.15
C GLY A 16 2.60 5.95 10.17
N ASP A 17 1.82 6.57 9.28
CA ASP A 17 0.35 6.53 9.40
C ASP A 17 -0.34 5.77 8.26
N GLY A 18 0.44 5.29 7.28
CA GLY A 18 -0.06 4.51 6.15
C GLY A 18 -0.12 3.01 6.42
N ASP A 19 0.81 2.46 7.20
CA ASP A 19 1.09 1.01 7.26
C ASP A 19 -0.08 0.16 7.79
N ASP A 20 -0.77 0.65 8.83
CA ASP A 20 -1.96 -0.01 9.40
C ASP A 20 -3.13 -0.10 8.38
N SER A 21 -3.17 0.86 7.46
CA SER A 21 -4.14 0.87 6.35
C SER A 21 -3.68 0.04 5.15
N LEU A 22 -2.39 -0.31 5.06
CA LEU A 22 -1.82 -1.16 4.00
C LEU A 22 -2.00 -2.65 4.32
N TYR A 23 -1.96 -3.03 5.60
CA TYR A 23 -2.12 -4.41 6.02
C TYR A 23 -3.41 -5.09 5.48
N PRO A 24 -4.59 -4.44 5.49
CA PRO A 24 -5.80 -5.01 4.90
C PRO A 24 -5.71 -5.24 3.38
N ILE A 25 -4.99 -4.38 2.67
CA ILE A 25 -4.77 -4.49 1.22
C ILE A 25 -3.86 -5.68 0.91
N ALA A 26 -2.74 -5.83 1.62
CA ALA A 26 -1.82 -6.94 1.43
C ALA A 26 -2.52 -8.31 1.63
N VAL A 27 -3.33 -8.44 2.68
CA VAL A 27 -4.12 -9.65 2.95
C VAL A 27 -5.17 -9.91 1.85
N LEU A 28 -5.76 -8.86 1.29
CA LEU A 28 -6.72 -9.00 0.18
C LEU A 28 -6.04 -9.43 -1.12
N ILE A 29 -4.87 -8.90 -1.42
CA ILE A 29 -4.07 -9.29 -2.57
C ILE A 29 -3.69 -10.77 -2.46
N ASP A 30 -3.25 -11.22 -1.29
CA ASP A 30 -2.94 -12.63 -1.04
C ASP A 30 -4.17 -13.53 -1.26
N LYS A 31 -5.34 -13.11 -0.75
CA LYS A 31 -6.60 -13.82 -0.99
C LYS A 31 -7.08 -13.80 -2.44
N LEU A 32 -6.73 -12.78 -3.21
CA LEU A 32 -7.03 -12.72 -4.66
C LEU A 32 -6.15 -13.68 -5.47
N ARG A 33 -4.98 -14.05 -4.96
CA ARG A 33 -4.09 -15.04 -5.57
C ARG A 33 -4.48 -16.48 -5.22
N ASN A 34 -5.47 -16.66 -4.36
CA ASN A 34 -5.96 -17.97 -3.97
C ASN A 34 -6.69 -18.68 -5.12
N GLU A 35 -6.55 -20.00 -5.20
CA GLU A 35 -7.17 -20.86 -6.23
C GLU A 35 -8.69 -20.98 -6.08
N ASP A 36 -9.21 -20.74 -4.87
CA ASP A 36 -10.62 -20.87 -4.57
C ASP A 36 -11.43 -19.68 -5.11
N VAL A 37 -12.31 -19.97 -6.08
CA VAL A 37 -13.08 -18.96 -6.81
C VAL A 37 -14.00 -18.14 -5.89
N GLN A 38 -14.57 -18.77 -4.87
CA GLN A 38 -15.44 -18.09 -3.90
C GLN A 38 -14.63 -17.05 -3.10
N LEU A 39 -13.41 -17.42 -2.72
CA LEU A 39 -12.50 -16.60 -1.91
C LEU A 39 -11.97 -15.40 -2.71
N ARG A 40 -11.67 -15.61 -4.01
CA ARG A 40 -11.39 -14.54 -4.96
C ARG A 40 -12.53 -13.55 -5.10
N LEU A 41 -13.75 -14.01 -5.36
CA LEU A 41 -14.91 -13.13 -5.53
C LEU A 41 -15.22 -12.32 -4.26
N ASN A 42 -15.05 -12.93 -3.08
CA ASN A 42 -15.25 -12.25 -1.81
C ASN A 42 -14.18 -11.16 -1.59
N SER A 43 -12.96 -11.42 -2.03
CA SER A 43 -11.84 -10.47 -1.94
C SER A 43 -12.00 -9.29 -2.92
N ILE A 44 -12.49 -9.52 -4.14
CA ILE A 44 -12.79 -8.44 -5.10
C ILE A 44 -13.80 -7.45 -4.51
N LYS A 45 -14.88 -7.95 -3.89
CA LYS A 45 -15.92 -7.10 -3.27
C LYS A 45 -15.33 -6.24 -2.15
N LYS A 46 -14.47 -6.83 -1.31
CA LYS A 46 -13.81 -6.13 -0.20
C LYS A 46 -12.76 -5.13 -0.66
N LEU A 47 -12.05 -5.43 -1.75
CA LEU A 47 -11.08 -4.53 -2.36
C LEU A 47 -11.76 -3.23 -2.81
N SER A 48 -12.94 -3.31 -3.44
CA SER A 48 -13.69 -2.10 -3.82
C SER A 48 -14.07 -1.24 -2.61
N THR A 49 -14.51 -1.85 -1.50
CA THR A 49 -14.83 -1.12 -0.26
C THR A 49 -13.61 -0.42 0.33
N ILE A 50 -12.46 -1.09 0.34
CA ILE A 50 -11.22 -0.54 0.90
C ILE A 50 -10.60 0.52 -0.02
N ALA A 51 -10.67 0.35 -1.34
CA ALA A 51 -10.26 1.37 -2.31
C ALA A 51 -11.09 2.65 -2.18
N LEU A 52 -12.38 2.54 -1.83
CA LEU A 52 -13.23 3.69 -1.55
C LEU A 52 -12.87 4.37 -0.22
N ALA A 53 -12.48 3.59 0.80
CA ALA A 53 -12.10 4.13 2.11
C ALA A 53 -10.71 4.77 2.15
N LEU A 54 -9.74 4.18 1.44
CA LEU A 54 -8.33 4.61 1.43
C LEU A 54 -7.95 5.48 0.24
N GLY A 55 -8.78 5.48 -0.81
CA GLY A 55 -8.54 6.17 -2.05
C GLY A 55 -7.86 5.29 -3.11
N VAL A 56 -8.31 5.48 -4.35
CA VAL A 56 -7.89 4.70 -5.52
C VAL A 56 -6.40 4.83 -5.85
N GLU A 57 -5.79 5.98 -5.58
CA GLU A 57 -4.35 6.18 -5.81
C GLU A 57 -3.49 5.24 -4.96
N ARG A 58 -3.80 5.12 -3.66
CA ARG A 58 -3.06 4.27 -2.73
C ARG A 58 -3.23 2.79 -3.08
N THR A 59 -4.47 2.34 -3.32
CA THR A 59 -4.73 0.95 -3.72
C THR A 59 -4.04 0.60 -5.04
N ARG A 60 -3.97 1.54 -5.99
CA ARG A 60 -3.28 1.34 -7.25
C ARG A 60 -1.77 1.20 -7.04
N SER A 61 -1.15 2.06 -6.23
CA SER A 61 0.27 1.94 -5.92
C SER A 61 0.61 0.57 -5.34
N GLU A 62 -0.15 0.09 -4.35
CA GLU A 62 0.09 -1.22 -3.72
C GLU A 62 -0.13 -2.39 -4.69
N LEU A 63 -1.17 -2.34 -5.52
CA LEU A 63 -1.44 -3.39 -6.52
C LEU A 63 -0.35 -3.44 -7.60
N LEU A 64 0.18 -2.28 -8.00
CA LEU A 64 1.26 -2.19 -8.97
C LEU A 64 2.62 -2.56 -8.36
N ASP A 65 2.87 -2.18 -7.11
CA ASP A 65 4.09 -2.51 -6.36
C ASP A 65 4.18 -4.03 -6.12
N CYS A 66 3.07 -4.69 -5.80
CA CYS A 66 2.99 -6.16 -5.72
C CYS A 66 3.30 -6.88 -7.04
N CYS A 67 3.29 -6.19 -8.19
CA CYS A 67 3.55 -6.76 -9.52
C CYS A 67 4.93 -6.40 -10.11
N SER A 68 5.75 -5.57 -9.46
CA SER A 68 7.17 -5.35 -9.83
C SER A 68 8.09 -6.27 -9.04
#